data_AF-A0A8X7BW42-F1
#
_entry.id   AF-A0A8X7BW42-F1
#
_cell.length_a   1.000
_cell.length_b   1.000
_cell.length_c   1.000
_cell.angle_alpha   90.00
_cell.angle_beta   90.00
_cell.angle_gamma   90.00
#
_symmetry.space_group_name_H-M   'P 1'
#
loop_
_entity.id
_entity.type
_entity.pdbx_description
1 polymer ?
#
loop_
_entity_poly.entity_id
_entity_poly.type
_entity_poly.pdbx_seq_one_letter_code
_entity_poly.pdbx_strand_id
1 'polypeptide(L)'
;MHRISSRYHVPKARPSKRKMQALLKAKKRWAPGQLELEHPSFHDNDPNATCHASSNYVNNAEVNTCTLNSSELNAATERKLSLLSHTSVGHLANEQDDTTYVLVDTNIWKNLLSTVKCPKCDMKDLNIIKTTQLGMASKLVLVCSSCEAVLNSSFSSARVKEKNFFDINKKIVSSFLRLGKGHAGLELFALVTGMNAMDKKSFSKHIKILSEENSEMKHQILEVARNIVRKQHLDLNDEEKKETGVLDITV
;
A
#
# COMPACT_ATOMS: atom_id res chain seq x y z
N MET A 1 35.28 38.44 15.33
CA MET A 1 34.97 37.18 14.61
C MET A 1 35.00 36.07 15.67
N HIS A 2 34.04 35.20 15.95
CA HIS A 2 32.81 34.74 15.28
C HIS A 2 31.72 34.52 16.36
N ARG A 3 30.48 34.97 16.10
CA ARG A 3 29.28 34.56 16.85
C ARG A 3 28.60 33.44 16.07
N ILE A 4 28.63 32.21 16.57
CA ILE A 4 27.74 31.13 16.10
C ILE A 4 27.23 30.37 17.33
N SER A 5 25.92 30.10 17.32
CA SER A 5 25.17 29.17 18.18
C SER A 5 24.29 29.78 19.28
N SER A 6 23.23 30.50 18.87
CA SER A 6 22.05 30.71 19.74
C SER A 6 20.71 30.29 19.09
N ARG A 7 20.72 29.54 17.98
CA ARG A 7 19.50 29.22 17.21
C ARG A 7 18.73 27.95 17.60
N TYR A 8 19.14 27.20 18.63
CA TYR A 8 18.52 25.89 18.91
C TYR A 8 18.06 25.66 20.36
N HIS A 9 17.54 26.69 21.02
CA HIS A 9 16.71 26.47 22.22
C HIS A 9 15.43 27.30 22.13
N VAL A 10 14.44 26.78 21.40
CA VAL A 10 13.05 27.16 21.62
C VAL A 10 12.55 26.34 22.81
N PRO A 11 12.19 26.94 23.95
CA PRO A 11 11.57 26.22 25.06
C PRO A 11 10.30 25.55 24.55
N LYS A 12 10.18 24.23 24.73
CA LYS A 12 8.95 23.51 24.39
C LYS A 12 7.82 24.10 25.25
N ALA A 13 6.93 24.86 24.62
CA ALA A 13 5.81 25.48 25.30
C ALA A 13 4.95 24.40 26.00
N ARG A 14 4.57 24.69 27.25
CA ARG A 14 3.69 23.83 28.05
C ARG A 14 2.40 23.57 27.26
N PRO A 15 1.96 22.31 27.08
CA PRO A 15 0.73 22.01 26.36
C PRO A 15 -0.44 22.77 26.99
N SER A 16 -1.27 23.40 26.15
CA SER A 16 -2.50 24.04 26.63
C SER A 16 -3.41 23.00 27.29
N LYS A 17 -4.23 23.42 28.27
CA LYS A 17 -5.20 22.55 28.96
C LYS A 17 -6.03 21.71 27.96
N ARG A 18 -6.41 22.32 26.84
CA ARG A 18 -7.18 21.67 25.76
C ARG A 18 -6.39 20.54 25.06
N LYS A 19 -5.10 20.76 24.79
CA LYS A 19 -4.22 19.75 24.19
C LYS A 19 -3.97 18.57 25.15
N MET A 20 -3.90 18.87 26.45
CA MET A 20 -3.72 17.87 27.49
C MET A 20 -4.95 16.98 27.67
N GLN A 21 -6.16 17.56 27.63
CA GLN A 21 -7.42 16.81 27.64
C GLN A 21 -7.58 15.92 26.40
N ALA A 22 -7.19 16.40 25.22
CA ALA A 22 -7.24 15.60 23.99
C ALA A 22 -6.30 14.37 24.07
N LEU A 23 -5.10 14.54 24.63
CA LEU A 23 -4.16 13.44 24.87
C LEU A 23 -4.69 12.43 25.89
N LEU A 24 -5.34 12.88 26.96
CA LEU A 24 -5.96 11.98 27.96
C LEU A 24 -7.12 11.18 27.35
N LYS A 25 -7.99 11.83 26.57
CA LYS A 25 -9.09 11.16 25.86
C LYS A 25 -8.57 10.14 24.85
N ALA A 26 -7.50 10.48 24.11
CA ALA A 26 -6.85 9.54 23.21
C ALA A 26 -6.27 8.35 23.99
N LYS A 27 -5.55 8.57 25.09
CA LYS A 27 -5.01 7.48 25.91
C LYS A 27 -6.10 6.56 26.47
N LYS A 28 -7.22 7.11 26.97
CA LYS A 28 -8.37 6.31 27.43
C LYS A 28 -8.98 5.46 26.30
N ARG A 29 -8.99 5.97 25.07
CA ARG A 29 -9.55 5.26 23.90
C ARG A 29 -8.73 4.07 23.44
N TRP A 30 -7.41 4.09 23.67
CA TRP A 30 -6.47 3.06 23.20
C TRP A 30 -5.90 2.18 24.31
N ALA A 31 -6.30 2.38 25.58
CA ALA A 31 -5.90 1.51 26.67
C ALA A 31 -6.83 0.27 26.71
N PRO A 32 -6.31 -0.96 26.57
CA PRO A 32 -7.11 -2.16 26.77
C PRO A 32 -7.44 -2.32 28.26
N GLY A 33 -8.74 -2.20 28.58
CA GLY A 33 -9.38 -2.74 29.80
C GLY A 33 -8.77 -2.37 31.15
N GLN A 34 -9.13 -1.21 31.69
CA GLN A 34 -9.33 -1.06 33.14
C GLN A 34 -10.59 -0.23 33.39
N LEU A 35 -11.61 -0.90 33.93
CA LEU A 35 -12.81 -0.28 34.50
C LEU A 35 -12.41 0.59 35.70
N GLU A 36 -12.93 1.81 35.72
CA GLU A 36 -12.77 2.79 36.79
C GLU A 36 -13.48 2.33 38.08
N LEU A 37 -12.85 2.59 39.23
CA LEU A 37 -13.53 2.82 40.50
C LEU A 37 -12.86 4.04 41.14
N GLU A 38 -13.55 5.20 41.09
CA GLU A 38 -13.32 6.31 42.02
C GLU A 38 -14.06 5.97 43.33
N HIS A 39 -13.53 6.20 44.53
CA HIS A 39 -13.48 7.53 45.19
C HIS A 39 -12.68 7.47 46.54
N PRO A 40 -12.44 8.61 47.23
CA PRO A 40 -11.16 8.95 47.89
C PRO A 40 -11.17 8.94 49.44
N SER A 41 -9.98 8.87 50.07
CA SER A 41 -9.59 9.65 51.28
C SER A 41 -8.16 9.34 51.79
N PHE A 42 -7.49 10.37 52.31
CA PHE A 42 -6.19 10.39 53.01
C PHE A 42 -6.22 9.79 54.43
N HIS A 43 -5.21 9.01 54.86
CA HIS A 43 -4.21 9.35 55.91
C HIS A 43 -3.27 8.14 56.22
N ASP A 44 -2.18 8.44 56.95
CA ASP A 44 -0.86 7.79 57.03
C ASP A 44 -0.70 6.46 57.81
N ASN A 45 0.49 5.88 57.58
CA ASN A 45 1.38 5.11 58.48
C ASN A 45 1.42 3.56 58.40
N ASP A 46 2.46 3.11 57.66
CA ASP A 46 3.55 2.20 58.08
C ASP A 46 3.28 0.69 58.28
N PRO A 47 4.32 -0.16 58.24
CA PRO A 47 4.42 -1.23 57.25
C PRO A 47 4.46 -2.63 57.91
N ASN A 48 4.65 -3.66 57.08
CA ASN A 48 5.02 -5.03 57.45
C ASN A 48 3.85 -6.02 57.63
N ALA A 49 3.50 -6.76 56.57
CA ALA A 49 3.11 -8.16 56.67
C ALA A 49 3.07 -8.84 55.29
N THR A 50 3.80 -9.94 55.21
CA THR A 50 4.14 -10.77 54.07
C THR A 50 2.99 -11.71 53.68
N CYS A 51 2.99 -12.10 52.38
CA CYS A 51 2.52 -13.34 51.75
C CYS A 51 1.34 -14.14 52.31
N HIS A 52 0.44 -14.62 51.44
CA HIS A 52 0.30 -16.06 51.14
C HIS A 52 -0.64 -16.29 49.94
N ALA A 53 -0.14 -17.08 48.99
CA ALA A 53 -0.92 -17.70 47.92
C ALA A 53 -1.47 -19.05 48.41
N SER A 54 -2.75 -19.34 48.14
CA SER A 54 -3.39 -20.66 47.98
C SER A 54 -4.89 -20.40 47.71
N SER A 55 -5.40 -20.67 46.52
CA SER A 55 -5.94 -21.95 46.01
C SER A 55 -7.28 -22.36 46.62
N ASN A 56 -8.20 -22.68 45.69
CA ASN A 56 -9.50 -23.34 45.82
C ASN A 56 -10.71 -22.45 46.11
N TYR A 57 -11.61 -22.31 45.14
CA TYR A 57 -12.95 -22.91 45.21
C TYR A 57 -13.62 -22.93 43.83
N VAL A 58 -14.21 -24.07 43.51
CA VAL A 58 -15.07 -24.36 42.35
C VAL A 58 -16.49 -23.86 42.67
N ASN A 59 -17.20 -23.27 41.69
CA ASN A 59 -18.59 -23.62 41.33
C ASN A 59 -19.19 -22.70 40.23
N ASN A 60 -19.53 -23.35 39.11
CA ASN A 60 -20.63 -23.18 38.15
C ASN A 60 -21.34 -21.81 38.01
N ALA A 61 -21.26 -21.24 36.80
CA ALA A 61 -22.38 -20.55 36.16
C ALA A 61 -22.28 -20.68 34.63
N GLU A 62 -23.32 -21.27 34.06
CA GLU A 62 -23.71 -21.44 32.65
C GLU A 62 -23.03 -20.51 31.62
N VAL A 63 -22.21 -21.10 30.74
CA VAL A 63 -21.84 -20.46 29.47
C VAL A 63 -22.83 -20.95 28.42
N ASN A 64 -23.87 -20.14 28.19
CA ASN A 64 -24.68 -20.20 26.99
C ASN A 64 -23.76 -20.08 25.77
N THR A 65 -23.49 -21.21 25.15
CA THR A 65 -22.85 -21.28 23.84
C THR A 65 -23.88 -20.78 22.84
N CYS A 66 -23.70 -19.54 22.37
CA CYS A 66 -24.43 -19.05 21.21
C CYS A 66 -23.92 -19.84 19.98
N THR A 67 -24.61 -20.93 19.65
CA THR A 67 -24.60 -21.52 18.32
C THR A 67 -25.08 -20.47 17.32
N LEU A 68 -24.14 -19.76 16.72
CA LEU A 68 -24.37 -18.97 15.51
C LEU A 68 -24.19 -19.88 14.30
N ASN A 69 -25.26 -20.01 13.52
CA ASN A 69 -25.29 -20.74 12.27
C ASN A 69 -24.12 -20.31 11.38
N SER A 70 -23.38 -21.27 10.82
CA SER A 70 -22.12 -21.09 10.09
C SER A 70 -22.27 -20.52 8.67
N SER A 71 -23.26 -19.67 8.44
CA SER A 71 -23.47 -18.96 7.18
C SER A 71 -23.59 -17.47 7.51
N GLU A 72 -22.64 -16.67 7.01
CA GLU A 72 -22.59 -15.18 7.08
C GLU A 72 -21.71 -14.49 8.14
N LEU A 73 -20.62 -15.12 8.57
CA LEU A 73 -19.48 -14.37 9.16
C LEU A 73 -18.53 -13.85 8.08
N ASN A 74 -19.08 -13.18 7.06
CA ASN A 74 -18.24 -12.38 6.17
C ASN A 74 -17.88 -11.09 6.91
N ALA A 75 -16.60 -10.74 6.91
CA ALA A 75 -16.16 -9.48 7.49
C ALA A 75 -16.93 -8.33 6.82
N ALA A 76 -17.21 -7.24 7.55
CA ALA A 76 -17.90 -6.08 6.99
C ALA A 76 -17.23 -5.57 5.68
N THR A 77 -15.92 -5.79 5.56
CA THR A 77 -15.12 -5.53 4.36
C THR A 77 -15.49 -6.42 3.17
N GLU A 78 -15.72 -7.71 3.38
CA GLU A 78 -16.09 -8.67 2.33
C GLU A 78 -17.51 -8.41 1.82
N ARG A 79 -18.47 -8.10 2.72
CA ARG A 79 -19.82 -7.70 2.30
C ARG A 79 -19.78 -6.42 1.45
N LYS A 80 -18.98 -5.42 1.86
CA LYS A 80 -18.78 -4.17 1.08
C LYS A 80 -18.11 -4.42 -0.27
N LEU A 81 -17.15 -5.34 -0.35
CA LEU A 81 -16.51 -5.72 -1.61
C LEU A 81 -17.46 -6.49 -2.54
N SER A 82 -18.33 -7.35 -2.00
CA SER A 82 -19.33 -8.09 -2.79
C SER A 82 -20.42 -7.19 -3.40
N LEU A 83 -20.76 -6.08 -2.73
CA LEU A 83 -21.66 -5.07 -3.29
C LEU A 83 -21.06 -4.37 -4.53
N LEU A 84 -19.72 -4.29 -4.60
CA LEU A 84 -19.00 -3.71 -5.72
C LEU A 84 -18.71 -4.73 -6.83
N SER A 85 -18.80 -6.04 -6.57
CA SER A 85 -18.59 -7.05 -7.61
C SER A 85 -19.74 -7.19 -8.60
N HIS A 86 -20.97 -6.84 -8.20
CA HIS A 86 -22.14 -6.83 -9.08
C HIS A 86 -22.27 -5.55 -9.92
N THR A 87 -21.55 -4.49 -9.53
CA THR A 87 -21.35 -3.31 -10.35
C THR A 87 -20.12 -3.55 -11.22
N SER A 88 -20.30 -4.29 -12.31
CA SER A 88 -19.31 -4.30 -13.39
C SER A 88 -19.27 -2.91 -14.02
N VAL A 89 -18.64 -1.95 -13.34
CA VAL A 89 -17.91 -0.88 -14.02
C VAL A 89 -16.90 -1.63 -14.86
N GLY A 90 -17.07 -1.52 -16.18
CA GLY A 90 -16.61 -2.45 -17.19
C GLY A 90 -15.32 -3.16 -16.81
N HIS A 91 -15.33 -4.48 -17.00
CA HIS A 91 -14.12 -5.21 -17.32
C HIS A 91 -13.36 -4.33 -18.32
N LEU A 92 -12.31 -3.64 -17.86
CA LEU A 92 -11.28 -3.14 -18.74
C LEU A 92 -10.73 -4.44 -19.33
N ALA A 93 -11.32 -4.86 -20.44
CA ALA A 93 -10.70 -5.75 -21.40
C ALA A 93 -9.51 -4.96 -21.92
N ASN A 94 -8.50 -4.82 -21.07
CA ASN A 94 -7.18 -4.45 -21.50
C ASN A 94 -6.74 -5.67 -22.31
N GLU A 95 -6.52 -5.47 -23.61
CA GLU A 95 -5.86 -6.43 -24.48
C GLU A 95 -4.79 -7.14 -23.65
N GLN A 96 -5.00 -8.43 -23.43
CA GLN A 96 -4.15 -9.22 -22.58
C GLN A 96 -2.89 -9.51 -23.38
N ASP A 97 -2.03 -8.50 -23.46
CA ASP A 97 -0.62 -8.70 -23.80
C ASP A 97 -0.09 -9.68 -22.75
N ASP A 98 0.14 -10.93 -23.15
CA ASP A 98 0.72 -12.03 -22.36
C ASP A 98 2.19 -11.75 -21.98
N THR A 99 2.45 -10.56 -21.46
CA THR A 99 3.76 -10.07 -21.05
C THR A 99 4.07 -10.60 -19.66
N THR A 100 4.83 -11.70 -19.63
CA THR A 100 5.36 -12.27 -18.38
C THR A 100 6.66 -11.57 -17.99
N TYR A 101 6.77 -11.14 -16.73
CA TYR A 101 7.98 -10.53 -16.18
C TYR A 101 8.68 -11.51 -15.25
N VAL A 102 9.99 -11.68 -15.44
CA VAL A 102 10.82 -12.57 -14.62
C VAL A 102 12.04 -11.80 -14.11
N LEU A 103 12.42 -12.05 -12.86
CA LEU A 103 13.69 -11.59 -12.30
C LEU A 103 14.78 -12.59 -12.67
N VAL A 104 15.84 -12.11 -13.32
CA VAL A 104 16.92 -12.96 -13.84
C VAL A 104 18.25 -12.43 -13.33
N ASP A 105 19.08 -13.32 -12.75
CA ASP A 105 20.48 -13.00 -12.46
C ASP A 105 21.23 -12.75 -13.77
N THR A 106 21.89 -11.60 -13.86
CA THR A 106 22.69 -11.21 -15.01
C THR A 106 23.76 -12.21 -15.42
N ASN A 107 24.27 -13.04 -14.49
CA ASN A 107 25.25 -14.07 -14.81
C ASN A 107 24.68 -15.18 -15.70
N ILE A 108 23.38 -15.44 -15.63
CA ILE A 108 22.71 -16.49 -16.42
C ILE A 108 22.81 -16.19 -17.92
N TRP A 109 22.82 -14.91 -18.31
CA TRP A 109 22.93 -14.52 -19.72
C TRP A 109 24.21 -15.04 -20.38
N LYS A 110 25.33 -15.06 -19.64
CA LYS A 110 26.61 -15.57 -20.17
C LYS A 110 26.51 -17.05 -20.51
N ASN A 111 25.87 -17.82 -19.63
CA ASN A 111 25.67 -19.26 -19.84
C ASN A 111 24.75 -19.51 -21.05
N LEU A 112 23.66 -18.75 -21.17
CA LEU A 112 22.73 -18.85 -22.30
C LEU A 112 23.38 -18.48 -23.64
N LEU A 113 24.32 -17.53 -23.63
CA LEU A 113 25.00 -17.04 -24.83
C LEU A 113 26.28 -17.81 -25.18
N SER A 114 26.75 -18.71 -24.32
CA SER A 114 28.01 -19.46 -24.50
C SER A 114 28.06 -20.31 -25.77
N THR A 115 26.90 -20.71 -26.29
CA THR A 115 26.78 -21.51 -27.52
C THR A 115 26.65 -20.66 -28.78
N VAL A 116 26.32 -19.37 -28.62
CA VAL A 116 26.00 -18.45 -29.72
C VAL A 116 27.27 -17.80 -30.23
N LYS A 117 27.47 -17.82 -31.54
CA LYS A 117 28.62 -17.20 -32.20
C LYS A 117 28.35 -15.73 -32.54
N CYS A 118 29.39 -14.90 -32.42
CA CYS A 118 29.33 -13.52 -32.87
C CYS A 118 29.23 -13.44 -34.40
N PRO A 119 28.26 -12.68 -34.97
CA PRO A 119 28.11 -12.57 -36.43
C PRO A 119 29.25 -11.81 -37.12
N LYS A 120 30.14 -11.14 -36.36
CA LYS A 120 31.26 -10.36 -36.92
C LYS A 120 32.61 -11.08 -36.86
N CYS A 121 32.89 -11.80 -35.78
CA CYS A 121 34.19 -12.46 -35.57
C CYS A 121 34.12 -13.98 -35.36
N ASP A 122 32.92 -14.58 -35.42
CA ASP A 122 32.64 -16.00 -35.21
C ASP A 122 33.04 -16.58 -33.82
N MET A 123 33.58 -15.75 -32.92
CA MET A 123 33.93 -16.14 -31.55
C MET A 123 32.69 -16.26 -30.67
N LYS A 124 32.75 -17.18 -29.69
CA LYS A 124 31.68 -17.47 -28.72
C LYS A 124 31.85 -16.69 -27.42
N ASP A 125 31.90 -15.37 -27.54
CA ASP A 125 32.19 -14.47 -26.42
C ASP A 125 31.21 -13.30 -26.44
N LEU A 126 29.93 -13.64 -26.30
CA LEU A 126 28.83 -12.68 -26.27
C LEU A 126 28.41 -12.40 -24.83
N ASN A 127 28.25 -11.11 -24.52
CA ASN A 127 27.89 -10.62 -23.21
C ASN A 127 26.77 -9.58 -23.31
N ILE A 128 25.89 -9.55 -22.31
CA ILE A 128 24.88 -8.50 -22.17
C ILE A 128 25.35 -7.52 -21.10
N ILE A 129 25.48 -6.25 -21.47
CA ILE A 129 25.82 -5.16 -20.55
C ILE A 129 24.59 -4.30 -20.29
N LYS A 130 24.46 -3.85 -19.04
CA LYS A 130 23.51 -2.81 -18.64
C LYS A 130 24.18 -1.44 -18.75
N THR A 131 23.55 -0.53 -19.50
CA THR A 131 24.12 0.81 -19.76
C THR A 131 23.36 1.92 -19.03
N THR A 132 22.12 2.17 -19.44
CA THR A 132 21.28 3.22 -18.87
C THR A 132 20.15 2.62 -18.04
N GLN A 133 19.80 3.26 -16.93
CA GLN A 133 18.65 2.87 -16.12
C GLN A 133 17.65 4.03 -16.00
N LEU A 134 16.37 3.73 -16.22
CA LEU A 134 15.27 4.68 -16.15
C LEU A 134 14.17 4.10 -15.25
N GLY A 135 14.26 4.42 -13.96
CA GLY A 135 13.45 3.76 -12.92
C GLY A 135 13.90 2.32 -12.74
N MET A 136 13.00 1.36 -12.96
CA MET A 136 13.26 -0.08 -12.90
C MET A 136 13.61 -0.68 -14.27
N ALA A 137 13.39 0.06 -15.36
CA ALA A 137 13.79 -0.36 -16.70
C ALA A 137 15.27 -0.09 -16.96
N SER A 138 15.95 -1.04 -17.58
CA SER A 138 17.37 -0.95 -17.92
C SER A 138 17.58 -1.14 -19.42
N LYS A 139 18.50 -0.39 -20.02
CA LYS A 139 18.96 -0.60 -21.40
C LYS A 139 20.00 -1.72 -21.41
N LEU A 140 19.66 -2.80 -22.07
CA LEU A 140 20.49 -3.97 -22.30
C LEU A 140 21.17 -3.83 -23.66
N VAL A 141 22.47 -4.10 -23.70
CA VAL A 141 23.28 -4.03 -24.91
C VAL A 141 24.00 -5.35 -25.07
N LEU A 142 23.80 -6.01 -26.21
CA LEU A 142 24.52 -7.22 -26.58
C LEU A 142 25.84 -6.81 -27.24
N VAL A 143 26.95 -7.23 -26.64
CA VAL A 143 28.30 -6.98 -27.14
C VAL A 143 29.06 -8.28 -27.32
N CYS A 144 30.00 -8.29 -28.25
CA CYS A 144 31.03 -9.31 -28.29
C CYS A 144 32.28 -8.83 -27.56
N SER A 145 32.78 -9.59 -26.61
CA SER A 145 33.98 -9.25 -25.85
C SER A 145 35.28 -9.50 -26.63
N SER A 146 35.27 -10.37 -27.64
CA SER A 146 36.45 -10.63 -28.46
C SER A 146 36.72 -9.57 -29.55
N CYS A 147 35.68 -8.92 -30.09
CA CYS A 147 35.84 -7.90 -31.14
C CYS A 147 35.22 -6.54 -30.79
N GLU A 148 34.78 -6.38 -29.54
CA GLU A 148 34.17 -5.17 -28.97
C GLU A 148 32.95 -4.64 -29.73
N ALA A 149 32.38 -5.45 -30.62
CA ALA A 149 31.27 -5.03 -31.44
C ALA A 149 29.96 -5.01 -30.64
N VAL A 150 29.24 -3.89 -30.73
CA VAL A 150 27.83 -3.82 -30.34
C VAL A 150 26.99 -4.48 -31.43
N LEU A 151 26.17 -5.46 -31.02
CA LEU A 151 25.34 -6.25 -31.93
C LEU A 151 23.88 -5.80 -31.90
N ASN A 152 23.34 -5.55 -30.70
CA ASN A 152 21.95 -5.12 -30.53
C ASN A 152 21.78 -4.36 -29.20
N SER A 153 20.70 -3.59 -29.07
CA SER A 153 20.31 -3.01 -27.80
C SER A 153 18.80 -2.89 -27.67
N SER A 154 18.27 -3.17 -26.48
CA SER A 154 16.84 -3.05 -26.17
C SER A 154 16.64 -2.64 -24.72
N PHE A 155 15.47 -2.11 -24.39
CA PHE A 155 15.09 -1.88 -22.99
C PHE A 155 14.45 -3.14 -22.41
N SER A 156 14.65 -3.36 -21.10
CA SER A 156 14.09 -4.50 -20.37
C SER A 156 12.57 -4.47 -20.18
N SER A 157 11.89 -3.43 -20.67
CA SER A 157 10.44 -3.29 -20.66
C SER A 157 10.00 -2.46 -21.85
N ALA A 158 8.80 -2.73 -22.34
CA ALA A 158 8.13 -1.89 -23.32
C ALA A 158 7.79 -0.52 -22.71
N ARG A 159 7.72 0.49 -23.60
CA ARG A 159 7.15 1.80 -23.29
C ARG A 159 5.64 1.75 -23.50
N VAL A 160 4.90 2.49 -22.69
CA VAL A 160 3.46 2.66 -22.89
C VAL A 160 3.25 3.60 -24.08
N LYS A 161 2.45 3.18 -25.09
CA LYS A 161 2.36 3.83 -26.41
C LYS A 161 2.04 5.34 -26.35
N GLU A 162 1.31 5.78 -25.34
CA GLU A 162 0.86 7.17 -25.18
C GLU A 162 1.75 8.03 -24.27
N LYS A 163 2.57 7.41 -23.42
CA LYS A 163 3.31 8.13 -22.39
C LYS A 163 4.75 7.65 -22.37
N ASN A 164 5.70 8.58 -22.32
CA ASN A 164 7.15 8.33 -22.40
C ASN A 164 7.77 7.59 -21.19
N PHE A 165 7.05 6.67 -20.57
CA PHE A 165 7.52 5.83 -19.47
C PHE A 165 7.39 4.34 -19.78
N PHE A 166 8.13 3.54 -19.00
CA PHE A 166 8.12 2.09 -19.10
C PHE A 166 6.98 1.48 -18.28
N ASP A 167 6.34 0.46 -18.84
CA ASP A 167 5.23 -0.25 -18.18
C ASP A 167 5.65 -0.84 -16.82
N ILE A 168 6.85 -1.42 -16.75
CA ILE A 168 7.38 -1.99 -15.49
C ILE A 168 7.45 -0.97 -14.35
N ASN A 169 7.71 0.31 -14.65
CA ASN A 169 7.77 1.36 -13.64
C ASN A 169 6.38 1.62 -13.05
N LYS A 170 5.35 1.64 -13.90
CA LYS A 170 3.95 1.79 -13.48
C LYS A 170 3.52 0.60 -12.61
N LYS A 171 3.82 -0.63 -13.05
CA LYS A 171 3.50 -1.87 -12.33
C LYS A 171 4.15 -1.91 -10.95
N ILE A 172 5.46 -1.63 -10.86
CA ILE A 172 6.17 -1.64 -9.58
C ILE A 172 5.63 -0.58 -8.62
N VAL A 173 5.41 0.65 -9.08
CA VAL A 173 4.85 1.71 -8.23
C VAL A 173 3.46 1.31 -7.72
N SER A 174 2.58 0.81 -8.60
CA SER A 174 1.25 0.34 -8.23
C SER A 174 1.32 -0.80 -7.20
N SER A 175 2.21 -1.79 -7.39
CA SER A 175 2.38 -2.89 -6.44
C SER A 175 2.82 -2.42 -5.05
N PHE A 176 3.82 -1.55 -4.95
CA PHE A 176 4.28 -1.05 -3.64
C PHE A 176 3.28 -0.11 -2.95
N LEU A 177 2.43 0.58 -3.72
CA LEU A 177 1.28 1.32 -3.18
C LEU A 177 0.22 0.37 -2.62
N ARG A 178 -0.12 -0.71 -3.36
CA ARG A 178 -1.08 -1.74 -2.91
C ARG A 178 -0.59 -2.47 -1.67
N LEU A 179 0.71 -2.69 -1.53
CA LEU A 179 1.33 -3.26 -0.32
C LEU A 179 1.37 -2.28 0.87
N GLY A 180 1.01 -1.01 0.69
CA GLY A 180 1.06 0.01 1.74
C GLY A 180 2.47 0.40 2.19
N LYS A 181 3.52 0.00 1.44
CA LYS A 181 4.92 0.31 1.78
C LYS A 181 5.46 1.53 1.04
N GLY A 182 4.86 1.87 -0.10
CA GLY A 182 5.27 3.01 -0.92
C GLY A 182 6.75 2.94 -1.35
N HIS A 183 7.39 4.11 -1.48
CA HIS A 183 8.76 4.21 -1.97
C HIS A 183 9.80 3.54 -1.05
N ALA A 184 9.61 3.61 0.27
CA ALA A 184 10.52 2.99 1.24
C ALA A 184 10.56 1.45 1.08
N GLY A 185 9.42 0.83 0.78
CA GLY A 185 9.37 -0.60 0.47
C GLY A 185 10.13 -0.96 -0.80
N LEU A 186 10.03 -0.10 -1.83
CA LEU A 186 10.75 -0.28 -3.09
C LEU A 186 12.27 -0.16 -2.89
N GLU A 187 12.73 0.80 -2.09
CA GLU A 187 14.15 0.96 -1.78
C GLU A 187 14.70 -0.26 -1.04
N LEU A 188 14.00 -0.77 -0.04
CA LEU A 188 14.40 -1.97 0.68
C LEU A 188 14.43 -3.20 -0.24
N PHE A 189 13.42 -3.36 -1.07
CA PHE A 189 13.37 -4.45 -2.05
C PHE A 189 14.56 -4.38 -3.02
N ALA A 190 14.84 -3.20 -3.58
CA ALA A 190 15.96 -2.99 -4.48
C ALA A 190 17.30 -3.29 -3.79
N LEU A 191 17.46 -2.84 -2.54
CA LEU A 191 18.65 -3.11 -1.73
C LEU A 191 18.88 -4.62 -1.53
N VAL A 192 17.84 -5.36 -1.11
CA VAL A 192 17.94 -6.81 -0.84
C VAL A 192 18.21 -7.61 -2.11
N THR A 193 17.68 -7.16 -3.25
CA THR A 193 17.86 -7.82 -4.55
C THR A 193 19.11 -7.37 -5.30
N GLY A 194 19.90 -6.43 -4.76
CA GLY A 194 21.07 -5.88 -5.44
C GLY A 194 20.73 -5.04 -6.69
N MET A 195 19.51 -4.51 -6.77
CA MET A 195 19.06 -3.63 -7.86
C MET A 195 19.17 -2.16 -7.46
N ASN A 196 19.31 -1.26 -8.44
CA ASN A 196 19.16 0.17 -8.15
C ASN A 196 17.68 0.53 -8.07
N ALA A 197 17.27 1.18 -7.00
CA ALA A 197 15.91 1.67 -6.82
C ALA A 197 15.59 2.85 -7.74
N MET A 198 14.30 3.00 -8.06
CA MET A 198 13.77 4.24 -8.62
C MET A 198 13.90 5.37 -7.60
N ASP A 199 14.30 6.56 -8.06
CA ASP A 199 14.39 7.74 -7.20
C ASP A 199 13.01 8.22 -6.74
N LYS A 200 12.98 8.89 -5.58
CA LYS A 200 11.74 9.37 -4.97
C LYS A 200 10.96 10.32 -5.88
N LYS A 201 11.64 11.14 -6.69
CA LYS A 201 10.98 12.09 -7.60
C LYS A 201 10.26 11.34 -8.71
N SER A 202 10.91 10.37 -9.36
CA SER A 202 10.26 9.52 -10.37
C SER A 202 9.12 8.70 -9.78
N PHE A 203 9.29 8.15 -8.57
CA PHE A 203 8.21 7.43 -7.89
C PHE A 203 6.97 8.32 -7.68
N SER A 204 7.20 9.55 -7.22
CA SER A 204 6.13 10.53 -7.00
C SER A 204 5.45 10.95 -8.30
N LYS A 205 6.19 11.07 -9.41
CA LYS A 205 5.61 11.30 -10.74
C LYS A 205 4.71 10.16 -11.17
N HIS A 206 5.13 8.91 -10.96
CA HIS A 206 4.30 7.74 -11.27
C HIS A 206 3.04 7.66 -10.40
N ILE A 207 3.08 8.09 -9.14
CA ILE A 207 1.86 8.21 -8.32
C ILE A 207 0.86 9.19 -8.96
N LYS A 208 1.32 10.36 -9.43
CA LYS A 208 0.44 11.35 -10.08
C LYS A 208 -0.23 10.77 -11.32
N ILE A 209 0.56 10.12 -12.18
CA ILE A 209 0.05 9.46 -13.38
C ILE A 209 -1.02 8.42 -13.02
N LEU A 210 -0.77 7.57 -12.02
CA LEU A 210 -1.75 6.60 -11.54
C LEU A 210 -3.02 7.26 -10.96
N SER A 211 -2.86 8.38 -10.26
CA SER A 211 -3.98 9.15 -9.72
C SER A 211 -4.84 9.77 -10.82
N GLU A 212 -4.22 10.29 -11.87
CA GLU A 212 -4.90 10.88 -13.03
C GLU A 212 -5.68 9.80 -13.79
N GLU A 213 -5.08 8.64 -14.04
CA GLU A 213 -5.75 7.51 -14.69
C GLU A 213 -6.93 6.96 -13.86
N ASN A 214 -6.82 7.01 -12.53
CA ASN A 214 -7.90 6.58 -11.65
C ASN A 214 -8.98 7.65 -11.44
N SER A 215 -8.83 8.86 -11.99
CA SER A 215 -9.79 9.96 -11.77
C SER A 215 -11.15 9.66 -12.40
N GLU A 216 -11.19 9.19 -13.63
CA GLU A 216 -12.40 8.78 -14.34
C GLU A 216 -13.09 7.61 -13.63
N MET A 217 -12.30 6.60 -13.23
CA MET A 217 -12.81 5.46 -12.46
C MET A 217 -13.42 5.90 -11.13
N LYS A 218 -12.81 6.87 -10.44
CA LYS A 218 -13.38 7.44 -9.22
C LYS A 218 -14.74 8.07 -9.47
N HIS A 219 -14.90 8.83 -10.56
CA HIS A 219 -16.18 9.44 -10.92
C HIS A 219 -17.25 8.38 -11.20
N GLN A 220 -16.92 7.36 -11.99
CA GLN A 220 -17.84 6.25 -12.29
C GLN A 220 -18.26 5.49 -11.02
N ILE A 221 -17.32 5.15 -10.14
CA ILE A 221 -17.63 4.46 -8.87
C ILE A 221 -18.54 5.33 -7.98
N LEU A 222 -18.28 6.64 -7.92
CA LEU A 222 -19.12 7.55 -7.15
C LEU A 222 -20.53 7.65 -7.72
N GLU A 223 -20.67 7.71 -9.05
CA GLU A 223 -21.96 7.75 -9.72
C GLU A 223 -22.76 6.47 -9.49
N VAL A 224 -22.12 5.31 -9.64
CA VAL A 224 -22.72 4.01 -9.34
C VAL A 224 -23.16 3.93 -7.87
N ALA A 225 -22.31 4.36 -6.94
CA ALA A 225 -22.66 4.39 -5.52
C ALA A 225 -23.87 5.30 -5.23
N ARG A 226 -23.93 6.49 -5.85
CA ARG A 226 -25.09 7.40 -5.74
C ARG A 226 -26.37 6.73 -6.25
N ASN A 227 -26.30 6.05 -7.39
CA ASN A 227 -27.46 5.39 -8.00
C ASN A 227 -27.98 4.23 -7.14
N ILE A 228 -27.08 3.45 -6.52
CA ILE A 228 -27.47 2.38 -5.58
C ILE A 228 -28.17 2.96 -4.35
N VAL A 229 -27.59 4.01 -3.74
CA VAL A 229 -28.18 4.65 -2.57
C VAL A 229 -29.54 5.27 -2.91
N ARG A 230 -29.65 5.94 -4.06
CA ARG A 230 -30.92 6.52 -4.55
C ARG A 230 -31.97 5.43 -4.74
N LYS A 231 -31.62 4.33 -5.41
CA LYS A 231 -32.54 3.20 -5.62
C LYS A 231 -33.04 2.64 -4.29
N GLN A 232 -32.15 2.40 -3.34
CA GLN A 232 -32.53 1.83 -2.04
C GLN A 232 -33.39 2.79 -1.21
N HIS A 233 -33.17 4.10 -1.32
CA HIS A 233 -34.07 5.09 -0.70
C HIS A 233 -35.45 5.12 -1.36
N LEU A 234 -35.54 4.98 -2.68
CA LEU A 234 -36.83 4.89 -3.37
C LEU A 234 -37.58 3.61 -3.00
N ASP A 235 -36.90 2.46 -2.97
CA ASP A 235 -37.49 1.17 -2.61
C ASP A 235 -38.02 1.16 -1.16
N LEU A 236 -37.37 1.90 -0.24
CA LEU A 236 -37.82 2.03 1.17
C LEU A 236 -38.92 3.08 1.37
N ASN A 237 -38.98 4.09 0.50
CA ASN A 237 -39.95 5.19 0.59
C ASN A 237 -41.21 4.98 -0.27
N ASP A 238 -41.37 3.82 -0.93
CA ASP A 238 -42.58 3.49 -1.70
C ASP A 238 -43.84 3.36 -0.79
N GLU A 239 -43.67 3.26 0.54
CA GLU A 239 -44.75 3.36 1.53
C GLU A 239 -45.15 4.82 1.87
N GLU A 240 -44.35 5.82 1.51
CA GLU A 240 -44.68 7.24 1.70
C GLU A 240 -44.42 8.06 0.42
N LYS A 241 -45.32 7.91 -0.55
CA LYS A 241 -45.56 8.94 -1.57
C LYS A 241 -46.05 10.24 -0.93
N LYS A 242 -45.14 11.03 -0.36
CA LYS A 242 -45.38 12.46 -0.08
C LYS A 242 -44.11 13.27 -0.33
N GLU A 243 -44.10 13.91 -1.51
CA GLU A 243 -43.53 15.23 -1.79
C GLU A 243 -42.44 15.73 -0.83
N THR A 244 -41.27 15.10 -0.82
CA THR A 244 -40.05 15.82 -0.45
C THR A 244 -38.94 15.37 -1.38
N GLY A 245 -38.58 16.27 -2.28
CA GLY A 245 -37.51 16.05 -3.25
C GLY A 245 -36.24 15.60 -2.54
N VAL A 246 -35.66 14.51 -3.02
CA VAL A 246 -34.32 14.09 -2.63
C VAL A 246 -33.39 15.29 -2.86
N LEU A 247 -32.86 15.86 -1.78
CA LEU A 247 -31.92 16.98 -1.84
C LEU A 247 -30.62 16.47 -2.46
N ASP A 248 -30.46 16.71 -3.76
CA ASP A 248 -29.23 16.43 -4.49
C ASP A 248 -28.20 17.52 -4.16
N ILE A 249 -27.30 17.25 -3.22
CA ILE A 249 -26.19 18.16 -2.92
C ILE A 249 -25.09 17.86 -3.93
N THR A 250 -25.25 18.35 -5.16
CA THR A 250 -24.18 18.38 -6.15
C THR A 250 -23.18 19.46 -5.75
N VAL A 251 -21.97 19.06 -5.37
CA VAL A 251 -20.77 19.91 -5.22
C VAL A 251 -19.73 19.46 -6.24
#